data_AF-A0A533XYL0-F1
#
_entry.id   AF-A0A533XYL0-F1
#
_cell.length_a   1.000
_cell.length_b   1.000
_cell.length_c   1.000
_cell.angle_alpha   90.00
_cell.angle_beta   90.00
_cell.angle_gamma   90.00
#
_symmetry.space_group_name_H-M   'P 1'
#
loop_
_entity.id
_entity.type
_entity.pdbx_description
1 polymer ?
#
loop_
_entity_poly.entity_id
_entity_poly.type
_entity_poly.pdbx_seq_one_letter_code
_entity_poly.pdbx_strand_id
1 'polypeptide(L)'
;MVLLFGIPLALVFAVSFASRGTYGGIEWAFTLGNYTSIADPLYLRIFWRSLWLAVLTTVICLVMGFPLAYVIARAPKRWQGVLLMLVIIPFWTNFLVRTYAWMFILRS
;
A
#
# COMPACT_ATOMS: atom_id res chain seq x y z
N MET A 1 5.04 -0.96 -24.45
CA MET A 1 4.40 -0.68 -23.15
C MET A 1 3.27 -1.65 -22.85
N VAL A 2 2.22 -1.77 -23.70
CA VAL A 2 1.12 -2.74 -23.49
C VAL A 2 1.62 -4.19 -23.40
N LEU A 3 2.57 -4.60 -24.24
CA LEU A 3 3.15 -5.95 -24.16
C LEU A 3 3.94 -6.22 -22.87
N LEU A 4 4.69 -5.23 -22.37
CA LEU A 4 5.50 -5.37 -21.16
C LEU A 4 4.64 -5.54 -19.90
N PHE A 5 3.53 -4.80 -19.80
CA PHE A 5 2.60 -4.89 -18.67
C PHE A 5 1.53 -5.98 -18.85
N GLY A 6 1.15 -6.29 -20.09
CA GLY A 6 0.11 -7.27 -20.41
C GLY A 6 0.55 -8.70 -20.13
N ILE A 7 1.81 -9.05 -20.40
CA ILE A 7 2.35 -10.39 -20.14
C ILE A 7 2.29 -10.80 -18.65
N PRO A 8 2.80 -10.01 -17.68
CA PRO A 8 2.69 -10.38 -16.27
C PRO A 8 1.24 -10.38 -15.78
N LEU A 9 0.38 -9.49 -16.29
CA LEU A 9 -1.04 -9.49 -15.96
C LEU A 9 -1.75 -10.77 -16.44
N ALA A 10 -1.46 -11.20 -17.67
CA ALA A 10 -1.98 -12.43 -18.25
C ALA A 10 -1.46 -13.67 -17.49
N LEU A 11 -0.20 -13.67 -17.05
CA LEU A 11 0.36 -14.71 -16.19
C LEU A 11 -0.37 -14.80 -14.84
N VAL A 12 -0.58 -13.67 -14.15
CA VAL A 12 -1.35 -13.65 -12.89
C VAL A 12 -2.78 -14.14 -13.12
N PHE A 13 -3.40 -13.73 -14.22
CA PHE A 13 -4.73 -14.20 -14.59
C PHE A 13 -4.77 -15.71 -14.80
N ALA A 14 -3.82 -16.28 -15.55
CA ALA A 14 -3.72 -17.72 -15.78
C ALA A 14 -3.46 -18.50 -14.48
N VAL A 15 -2.59 -17.99 -13.60
CA VAL A 15 -2.29 -18.60 -12.29
C VAL A 15 -3.49 -18.52 -11.34
N SER A 16 -4.36 -17.52 -11.48
CA SER A 16 -5.59 -17.42 -10.67
C SER A 16 -6.50 -18.65 -10.80
N PHE A 17 -6.50 -19.29 -11.99
CA PHE A 17 -7.25 -20.51 -12.28
C PHE A 17 -6.48 -21.80 -11.97
N ALA A 18 -5.19 -21.70 -11.65
CA ALA A 18 -4.37 -22.84 -11.27
C ALA A 18 -4.51 -23.16 -9.78
N SER A 19 -4.45 -24.43 -9.42
CA SER A 19 -4.52 -24.87 -8.02
C SER A 19 -3.13 -24.78 -7.38
N ARG A 20 -3.11 -24.46 -6.08
CA ARG A 20 -1.88 -24.56 -5.27
C ARG A 20 -1.65 -26.03 -4.94
N GLY A 21 -0.60 -26.63 -5.49
CA GLY A 21 -0.16 -27.97 -5.12
C GLY A 21 0.32 -28.02 -3.67
N THR A 22 0.20 -29.18 -3.03
CA THR A 22 0.42 -29.41 -1.59
C THR A 22 1.83 -29.05 -1.10
N TYR A 23 2.80 -28.92 -2.00
CA TYR A 23 4.20 -28.57 -1.71
C TYR A 23 4.64 -27.19 -2.28
N GLY A 24 3.69 -26.32 -2.63
CA GLY A 24 3.98 -24.97 -3.14
C GLY A 24 4.24 -24.89 -4.65
N GLY A 25 3.95 -25.97 -5.39
CA GLY A 25 3.96 -25.98 -6.86
C GLY A 25 2.64 -25.46 -7.45
N ILE A 26 2.69 -25.01 -8.71
CA ILE A 26 1.49 -24.66 -9.48
C ILE A 26 1.03 -25.95 -10.18
N GLU A 27 -0.11 -26.49 -9.78
CA GLU A 27 -0.76 -27.56 -10.52
C GLU A 27 -1.75 -26.96 -11.50
N TRP A 28 -1.62 -27.31 -12.78
CA TRP A 28 -2.51 -26.86 -13.84
C TRP A 28 -3.85 -27.63 -13.82
N ALA A 29 -4.48 -27.69 -12.65
CA ALA A 29 -5.87 -28.12 -12.51
C ALA A 29 -6.75 -26.87 -12.48
N PHE A 30 -7.66 -26.76 -13.45
CA PHE A 30 -8.62 -25.66 -13.53
C PHE A 30 -9.53 -25.71 -12.29
N THR A 31 -9.36 -24.77 -11.36
CA THR A 31 -10.12 -24.74 -10.12
C THR A 31 -10.76 -23.37 -9.88
N LEU A 32 -12.04 -23.37 -9.53
CA LEU A 32 -12.71 -22.19 -8.96
C LEU A 32 -12.59 -22.13 -7.43
N GLY A 33 -11.91 -23.09 -6.81
CA GLY A 33 -11.72 -23.15 -5.36
C GLY A 33 -10.96 -21.96 -4.78
N ASN A 34 -10.03 -21.37 -5.53
CA ASN A 34 -9.34 -20.14 -5.10
C ASN A 34 -10.32 -18.97 -4.88
N TYR A 35 -11.41 -18.92 -5.64
CA TYR A 35 -12.43 -17.87 -5.49
C TYR A 35 -13.39 -18.16 -4.33
N THR A 36 -13.66 -19.43 -4.01
CA THR A 36 -14.47 -19.78 -2.84
C THR A 36 -13.71 -19.52 -1.53
N SER A 37 -12.38 -19.63 -1.53
CA SER A 37 -11.53 -19.19 -0.41
C SER A 37 -11.59 -17.69 -0.13
N ILE A 38 -12.05 -16.86 -1.08
CA ILE A 38 -12.27 -15.43 -0.84
C ILE A 38 -13.43 -15.22 0.13
N ALA A 39 -14.42 -16.12 0.14
CA ALA A 39 -15.56 -16.06 1.05
C ALA A 39 -15.23 -16.53 2.48
N ASP A 40 -14.01 -17.02 2.70
CA ASP A 40 -13.56 -17.45 4.03
C ASP A 40 -13.48 -16.22 4.96
N PRO A 41 -14.09 -16.27 6.16
CA PRO A 41 -14.16 -15.13 7.07
C PRO A 41 -12.79 -14.53 7.44
N LEU A 42 -11.72 -15.33 7.39
CA LEU A 42 -10.36 -14.84 7.60
C LEU A 42 -9.92 -13.86 6.50
N TYR A 43 -10.13 -14.21 5.23
CA TYR A 43 -9.77 -13.35 4.09
C TYR A 43 -10.62 -12.08 4.08
N LEU A 44 -11.94 -12.19 4.34
CA LEU A 44 -12.79 -11.00 4.50
C LEU A 44 -12.32 -10.10 5.63
N ARG A 45 -11.93 -10.66 6.78
CA ARG A 45 -11.44 -9.88 7.92
C ARG A 45 -10.15 -9.14 7.60
N ILE A 46 -9.22 -9.79 6.90
CA ILE A 46 -7.96 -9.16 6.48
C ILE A 46 -8.26 -8.04 5.47
N PHE A 47 -9.12 -8.29 4.49
CA PHE A 47 -9.53 -7.30 3.51
C PHE A 47 -10.17 -6.08 4.19
N TRP A 48 -11.12 -6.31 5.10
CA TRP A 48 -11.78 -5.24 5.85
C TRP A 48 -10.80 -4.44 6.72
N ARG A 49 -9.85 -5.11 7.38
CA ARG A 49 -8.80 -4.44 8.15
C ARG A 49 -7.93 -3.55 7.28
N SER A 50 -7.49 -4.04 6.13
CA SER A 50 -6.68 -3.26 5.18
C SER A 50 -7.46 -2.06 4.65
N LEU A 51 -8.73 -2.25 4.29
CA LEU A 51 -9.60 -1.17 3.83
C LEU A 51 -9.83 -0.13 4.92
N TRP A 52 -10.14 -0.58 6.13
CA TRP A 52 -10.33 0.29 7.29
C TRP A 52 -9.08 1.12 7.59
N LEU A 53 -7.90 0.48 7.60
CA LEU A 53 -6.63 1.17 7.79
C LEU A 53 -6.34 2.17 6.66
N ALA A 54 -6.57 1.81 5.41
CA ALA A 54 -6.39 2.72 4.27
C ALA A 54 -7.31 3.95 4.37
N VAL A 55 -8.58 3.75 4.70
CA VAL A 55 -9.54 4.86 4.86
C VAL A 55 -9.15 5.73 6.05
N LEU A 56 -8.88 5.12 7.21
CA LEU A 56 -8.51 5.83 8.43
C LEU A 56 -7.24 6.68 8.21
N THR A 57 -6.19 6.08 7.63
CA THR A 57 -4.95 6.80 7.32
C THR A 57 -5.18 7.93 6.32
N THR A 58 -5.99 7.71 5.28
CA THR A 58 -6.34 8.76 4.31
C THR A 58 -7.03 9.94 4.97
N VAL A 59 -8.02 9.69 5.83
CA VAL A 59 -8.75 10.73 6.57
C VAL A 59 -7.81 11.49 7.50
N ILE A 60 -6.96 10.79 8.26
CA ILE A 60 -5.97 11.42 9.14
C ILE A 60 -5.00 12.31 8.35
N CYS A 61 -4.48 11.79 7.23
CA CYS A 61 -3.59 12.55 6.35
C CYS A 61 -4.28 13.79 5.78
N LEU A 62 -5.56 13.71 5.43
CA LEU A 62 -6.33 14.85 4.92
C LEU A 62 -6.56 15.89 6.02
N VAL A 63 -6.96 15.45 7.22
CA VAL A 63 -7.22 16.33 8.37
C VAL A 63 -5.95 17.02 8.85
N MET A 64 -4.79 16.35 8.83
CA MET A 64 -3.52 16.97 9.24
C MET A 64 -2.82 17.72 8.10
N GLY A 65 -2.91 17.22 6.87
CA GLY A 65 -2.26 17.81 5.70
C GLY A 65 -2.94 19.09 5.22
N PHE A 66 -4.26 19.17 5.30
CA PHE A 66 -5.03 20.35 4.89
C PHE A 66 -4.67 21.63 5.68
N PRO A 67 -4.64 21.63 7.04
CA PRO A 67 -4.24 22.82 7.79
C PRO A 67 -2.78 23.20 7.53
N LEU A 68 -1.89 22.21 7.37
CA LEU A 68 -0.48 22.46 7.01
C LEU A 68 -0.39 23.18 5.65
N ALA A 69 -1.08 22.66 4.63
CA ALA A 69 -1.12 23.28 3.30
C ALA A 69 -1.72 24.69 3.34
N TYR A 70 -2.76 24.89 4.15
CA TYR A 70 -3.39 26.21 4.33
C TYR A 70 -2.45 27.23 4.98
N VAL A 71 -1.68 26.83 6.00
CA VAL A 71 -0.67 27.70 6.64
C VAL A 71 0.44 28.05 5.65
N ILE A 72 0.90 27.09 4.85
CA ILE A 72 1.91 27.33 3.82
C ILE A 72 1.35 28.31 2.76
N ALA A 73 0.11 28.12 2.31
CA ALA A 73 -0.51 28.99 1.32
C ALA A 73 -0.68 30.44 1.81
N ARG A 74 -0.94 30.66 3.10
CA ARG A 74 -1.02 32.00 3.72
C ARG A 74 0.32 32.60 4.16
N ALA A 75 1.40 31.83 4.16
CA ALA A 75 2.72 32.33 4.55
C ALA A 75 3.29 33.32 3.52
N PRO A 76 4.20 34.23 3.93
CA PRO A 76 4.86 35.15 3.01
C PRO A 76 5.61 34.39 1.90
N LYS A 77 5.57 34.87 0.64
CA LYS A 77 6.19 34.20 -0.53
C LYS A 77 7.63 33.73 -0.31
N ARG A 78 8.43 34.47 0.47
CA ARG A 78 9.81 34.11 0.85
C ARG A 78 9.94 32.83 1.70
N TRP A 79 8.93 32.50 2.51
CA TRP A 79 8.94 31.35 3.41
C TRP A 79 8.25 30.12 2.82
N GLN A 80 7.36 30.29 1.82
CA GLN A 80 6.64 29.19 1.19
C GLN A 80 7.57 28.11 0.62
N GLY A 81 8.63 28.51 -0.08
CA GLY A 81 9.62 27.58 -0.63
C GLY A 81 10.37 26.79 0.46
N VAL A 82 10.74 27.46 1.56
CA VAL A 82 11.44 26.83 2.70
C VAL A 82 10.52 25.83 3.42
N LEU A 83 9.27 26.20 3.67
CA LEU A 83 8.31 25.30 4.33
C LEU A 83 8.01 24.07 3.46
N LEU A 84 7.82 24.25 2.15
CA LEU A 84 7.63 23.12 1.23
C LEU A 84 8.85 22.19 1.20
N MET A 85 10.06 22.77 1.16
CA MET A 85 11.30 22.00 1.19
C MET A 85 11.41 21.18 2.48
N LEU A 86 11.08 21.76 3.64
CA LEU A 86 11.09 21.06 4.92
C LEU A 86 10.12 19.85 4.96
N VAL A 87 8.98 19.95 4.29
CA VAL A 87 8.00 18.85 4.18
C VAL A 87 8.48 17.73 3.24
N ILE A 88 9.24 18.07 2.20
CA ILE A 88 9.73 17.09 1.21
C ILE A 88 10.98 16.34 1.72
N ILE A 89 11.83 16.98 2.53
CA ILE A 89 13.03 16.37 3.11
C ILE A 89 12.77 14.97 3.73
N PRO A 90 11.77 14.76 4.62
CA PRO A 90 11.50 13.43 5.19
C PRO A 90 10.94 12.42 4.19
N PHE A 91 10.48 12.88 3.02
CA PHE A 91 10.05 12.00 1.93
C PHE A 91 11.24 11.43 1.15
N TRP A 92 12.36 12.17 1.10
CA TRP A 92 13.60 11.70 0.49
C TRP A 92 14.31 10.62 1.33
N THR A 93 13.96 10.47 2.61
CA THR A 93 14.50 9.39 3.44
C THR A 93 13.90 8.04 3.02
N ASN A 94 14.79 7.07 2.74
CA ASN A 94 14.43 5.72 2.32
C ASN A 94 13.40 5.09 3.29
N PHE A 95 12.27 4.64 2.73
CA PHE A 95 11.18 4.02 3.48
C PHE A 95 11.66 2.87 4.38
N LEU A 96 12.63 2.06 3.92
CA LEU A 96 13.20 0.95 4.69
C LEU A 96 13.81 1.43 6.01
N VAL A 97 14.61 2.49 5.99
CA VAL A 97 15.28 3.03 7.18
C VAL A 97 14.24 3.47 8.22
N ARG A 98 13.17 4.13 7.77
CA ARG A 98 12.04 4.54 8.62
C ARG A 98 11.36 3.34 9.27
N THR A 99 11.06 2.30 8.47
CA THR A 99 10.40 1.08 8.96
C THR A 99 11.29 0.32 9.96
N TYR A 100 12.59 0.20 9.70
CA TYR A 100 13.54 -0.41 10.63
C TYR A 100 13.68 0.39 11.94
N ALA A 101 13.71 1.73 11.86
CA ALA A 101 13.75 2.58 13.04
C ALA A 101 12.52 2.38 13.94
N TRP A 102 11.31 2.35 13.36
CA TRP A 102 10.09 2.05 14.11
C TRP A 102 10.11 0.66 14.74
N MET A 103 10.58 -0.36 14.01
CA MET A 103 10.73 -1.70 14.58
C MET A 103 11.71 -1.72 15.76
N PHE A 104 12.82 -0.98 15.70
CA PHE A 104 13.77 -0.86 16.80
C PHE A 104 13.14 -0.19 18.03
N ILE A 105 12.40 0.90 17.83
CA ILE A 105 11.73 1.65 18.91
C ILE A 105 10.60 0.84 19.57
N LEU A 106 9.83 0.06 18.80
CA LEU A 106 8.75 -0.78 19.36
C LEU A 106 9.25 -2.09 19.97
N ARG A 107 10.48 -2.53 19.63
CA ARG A 107 11.07 -3.80 20.09
C ARG A 107 12.03 -3.62 21.29
N SER A 108 12.19 -2.41 21.82
CA SER A 108 12.83 -2.15 23.12
C SER A 108 11.86 -2.44 24.26
#